data_AF-A0A6H0ZSI3-F1
#
_entry.id   AF-A0A6H0ZSI3-F1
#
_cell.length_a   1.000
_cell.length_b   1.000
_cell.length_c   1.000
_cell.angle_alpha   90.00
_cell.angle_beta   90.00
_cell.angle_gamma   90.00
#
_symmetry.space_group_name_H-M   'P 1'
#
loop_
_entity.id
_entity.type
_entity.pdbx_description
1 polymer ?
#
loop_
_entity_poly.entity_id
_entity_poly.type
_entity_poly.pdbx_seq_one_letter_code
_entity_poly.pdbx_strand_id
1 'polypeptide(L)'
;MTKLVHIEPGQWVLSFHKPYGLHDDITMSRKLETYAFRHWMENWDEEEEFFVMQVDQVKPKTFTVLGQNKYINAGERLPRFNVIRAFRTEAAGLHLRDKLCAIGDGVGDRIHEEMFRRVEKFAQRERAKGLNRVHRCFPELFGRGE
;
A
#
# COMPACT_ATOMS: atom_id res chain seq x y z
N MET A 1 22.84 9.69 -3.52
CA MET A 1 22.03 9.64 -4.76
C MET A 1 21.67 8.20 -5.07
N THR A 2 20.39 7.87 -5.20
CA THR A 2 19.94 6.54 -5.63
C THR A 2 20.28 6.35 -7.10
N LYS A 3 20.86 5.20 -7.47
CA LYS A 3 21.11 4.85 -8.87
C LYS A 3 19.77 4.75 -9.61
N LEU A 4 19.59 5.52 -10.68
CA LEU A 4 18.39 5.45 -11.50
C LEU A 4 18.36 4.13 -12.28
N VAL A 5 17.18 3.53 -12.37
CA VAL A 5 16.95 2.37 -13.24
C VAL A 5 17.11 2.81 -14.69
N HIS A 6 17.84 2.02 -15.47
CA HIS A 6 17.94 2.20 -16.91
C HIS A 6 16.62 1.80 -17.57
N ILE A 7 16.10 2.68 -18.42
CA ILE A 7 14.83 2.49 -19.13
C ILE A 7 14.98 2.98 -20.56
N GLU A 8 14.24 2.35 -21.48
CA GLU A 8 14.23 2.68 -22.90
C GLU A 8 12.79 2.70 -23.43
N PRO A 9 12.50 3.48 -24.50
CA PRO A 9 11.23 3.42 -25.21
C PRO A 9 10.82 1.98 -25.56
N GLY A 10 9.54 1.67 -25.39
CA GLY A 10 8.96 0.34 -25.65
C GLY A 10 9.10 -0.66 -24.49
N GLN A 11 9.93 -0.40 -23.48
CA GLN A 11 10.00 -1.22 -22.27
C GLN A 11 8.79 -0.98 -21.37
N TRP A 12 8.43 -1.99 -20.58
CA TRP A 12 7.46 -1.85 -19.50
C TRP A 12 8.19 -1.49 -18.21
N VAL A 13 7.62 -0.60 -17.41
CA VAL A 13 8.20 -0.22 -16.12
C VAL A 13 7.19 -0.43 -15.01
N LEU A 14 7.68 -0.92 -13.87
CA LEU A 14 6.99 -0.79 -12.59
C LEU A 14 7.48 0.51 -11.95
N SER A 15 6.57 1.45 -11.77
CA SER A 15 6.83 2.75 -11.13
C SER A 15 5.98 2.89 -9.90
N PHE A 16 6.55 3.50 -8.86
CA PHE A 16 5.81 3.94 -7.70
C PHE A 16 5.05 5.24 -8.01
N HIS A 17 3.79 5.35 -7.56
CA HIS A 17 3.01 6.58 -7.58
C HIS A 17 2.38 6.80 -6.23
N LYS A 18 2.53 7.99 -5.64
CA LYS A 18 1.67 8.40 -4.55
C LYS A 18 1.54 9.91 -4.63
N PRO A 19 0.32 10.46 -4.54
CA PRO A 19 0.08 11.89 -4.66
C PRO A 19 0.71 12.72 -3.54
N TYR A 20 1.21 12.07 -2.48
CA TYR A 20 1.98 12.71 -1.41
C TYR A 20 3.41 12.20 -1.49
N GLY A 21 4.30 13.13 -1.84
CA GLY A 21 5.66 12.86 -2.30
C GLY A 21 6.45 11.89 -1.44
N LEU A 22 7.49 11.32 -2.03
CA LEU A 22 8.65 10.95 -1.23
C LEU A 22 8.96 12.17 -0.37
N HIS A 23 8.82 12.08 0.95
CA HIS A 23 9.62 12.93 1.81
C HIS A 23 11.04 12.79 1.27
N ASP A 24 11.69 13.91 0.93
CA ASP A 24 12.95 13.97 0.17
C ASP A 24 14.10 13.15 0.80
N ASP A 25 13.86 12.58 1.99
CA ASP A 25 14.78 11.88 2.86
C ASP A 25 14.72 10.33 2.76
N ILE A 26 13.72 9.73 2.10
CA ILE A 26 13.57 8.27 1.99
C ILE A 26 13.97 7.75 0.60
N THR A 27 14.99 6.89 0.55
CA THR A 27 15.40 6.21 -0.69
C THR A 27 14.34 5.20 -1.15
N MET A 28 14.25 4.95 -2.47
CA MET A 28 13.35 3.92 -3.02
C MET A 28 13.53 2.55 -2.35
N SER A 29 14.77 2.17 -2.03
CA SER A 29 15.06 0.91 -1.31
C SER A 29 14.40 0.85 0.06
N ARG A 30 14.56 1.90 0.89
CA ARG A 30 13.94 1.99 2.20
C ARG A 30 12.42 2.00 2.12
N LYS A 31 11.88 2.64 1.07
CA LYS A 31 10.44 2.60 0.80
C LYS A 31 9.95 1.20 0.45
N LEU A 32 10.68 0.46 -0.37
CA LEU A 32 10.32 -0.94 -0.66
C LEU A 32 10.43 -1.82 0.60
N GLU A 33 11.32 -1.51 1.53
CA GLU A 33 11.39 -2.20 2.83
C GLU A 33 10.16 -1.92 3.71
N THR A 34 9.57 -0.72 3.67
CA THR A 34 8.35 -0.44 4.46
C THR A 34 7.16 -1.28 4.02
N TYR A 35 7.14 -1.76 2.77
CA TYR A 35 6.12 -2.70 2.30
C TYR A 35 6.17 -4.06 2.96
N ALA A 36 7.33 -4.47 3.51
CA ALA A 36 7.41 -5.71 4.29
C ALA A 36 6.57 -5.62 5.57
N PHE A 37 6.32 -4.40 6.08
CA PHE A 37 5.58 -4.15 7.31
C PHE A 37 4.24 -3.45 7.06
N ARG A 38 3.69 -3.61 5.85
CA ARG A 38 2.41 -3.00 5.45
C ARG A 38 1.38 -3.19 6.56
N HIS A 39 0.82 -2.06 7.02
CA HIS A 39 -0.15 -2.07 8.10
C HIS A 39 -1.51 -2.55 7.56
N TRP A 40 -2.08 -3.55 8.21
CA TRP A 40 -3.44 -4.07 7.95
C TRP A 40 -4.56 -3.01 8.08
N MET A 41 -4.26 -1.81 8.60
CA MET A 41 -5.20 -0.69 8.73
C MET A 41 -5.11 0.34 7.58
N GLU A 42 -4.19 0.17 6.64
CA GLU A 42 -4.09 1.06 5.49
C GLU A 42 -5.02 0.58 4.37
N ASN A 43 -6.03 1.38 4.03
CA ASN A 43 -6.83 1.16 2.82
C ASN A 43 -5.95 1.46 1.61
N TRP A 44 -5.73 0.46 0.78
CA TRP A 44 -4.77 0.50 -0.31
C TRP A 44 -5.44 0.07 -1.61
N ASP A 45 -5.07 0.73 -2.69
CA ASP A 45 -5.38 0.30 -4.05
C ASP A 45 -4.05 0.07 -4.77
N GLU A 46 -3.76 -1.18 -5.14
CA GLU A 46 -2.54 -1.54 -5.85
C GLU A 46 -2.41 -0.79 -7.19
N GLU A 47 -3.55 -0.45 -7.80
CA GLU A 47 -3.63 0.33 -9.02
C GLU A 47 -3.46 1.82 -8.77
N GLU A 48 -3.45 2.28 -7.52
CA GLU A 48 -3.11 3.67 -7.16
C GLU A 48 -1.61 3.85 -6.93
N GLU A 49 -0.97 2.86 -6.32
CA GLU A 49 0.41 3.00 -5.85
C GLU A 49 1.49 2.42 -6.76
N PHE A 50 1.13 1.43 -7.58
CA PHE A 50 2.06 0.81 -8.49
C PHE A 50 1.51 0.81 -9.91
N PHE A 51 2.25 1.47 -10.79
CA PHE A 51 1.93 1.51 -12.20
C PHE A 51 2.84 0.62 -13.00
N VAL A 52 2.22 -0.26 -13.79
CA VAL A 52 2.88 -1.03 -14.84
C VAL A 52 2.47 -0.42 -16.16
N MET A 53 3.38 0.29 -16.82
CA MET A 53 3.09 1.01 -18.06
C MET A 53 4.26 0.93 -19.04
N GLN A 54 3.95 1.07 -20.33
CA GLN A 54 4.96 1.06 -21.38
C GLN A 54 5.57 2.46 -21.57
N VAL A 55 6.90 2.53 -21.59
CA VAL A 55 7.67 3.77 -21.77
C VAL A 55 7.53 4.25 -23.20
N ASP A 56 7.20 5.53 -23.35
CA ASP A 56 7.13 6.22 -24.64
C ASP A 56 8.45 6.98 -24.92
N GLN A 57 8.76 8.00 -24.10
CA GLN A 57 9.99 8.79 -24.25
C GLN A 57 10.76 8.89 -22.93
N VAL A 58 12.09 8.96 -23.03
CA VAL A 58 12.99 9.05 -21.87
C VAL A 58 13.80 10.34 -21.93
N LYS A 59 13.82 11.08 -20.81
CA LYS A 59 14.67 12.26 -20.57
C LYS A 59 15.62 11.99 -19.40
N PRO A 60 16.62 12.86 -19.12
CA PRO A 60 17.57 12.61 -18.03
C PRO A 60 16.92 12.37 -16.66
N LYS A 61 15.87 13.15 -16.31
CA LYS A 61 15.19 13.07 -15.00
C LYS A 61 13.76 12.53 -15.05
N THR A 62 13.15 12.47 -16.22
CA THR A 62 11.74 12.13 -16.40
C THR A 62 11.54 11.19 -17.58
N PHE A 63 10.34 10.62 -17.69
CA PHE A 63 9.90 9.82 -18.82
C PHE A 63 8.40 10.04 -19.06
N THR A 64 7.91 9.65 -20.23
CA THR A 64 6.47 9.56 -20.55
C THR A 64 6.11 8.10 -20.78
N VAL A 65 4.82 7.81 -20.72
CA VAL A 65 4.27 6.46 -20.95
C VAL A 65 3.19 6.51 -22.03
N LEU A 66 2.95 5.35 -22.65
CA LEU A 66 1.85 5.16 -23.58
C LEU A 66 0.54 4.96 -22.80
N GLY A 67 -0.54 5.57 -23.30
CA GLY A 67 -1.88 5.46 -22.71
C GLY A 67 -2.13 6.43 -21.56
N GLN A 68 -3.19 6.13 -20.81
CA GLN A 68 -3.62 6.88 -19.62
C GLN A 68 -4.31 5.92 -18.65
N ASN A 69 -4.36 6.27 -17.39
CA ASN A 69 -5.17 5.59 -16.38
C ASN A 69 -5.88 6.63 -15.49
N LYS A 70 -6.57 6.17 -14.44
CA LYS A 70 -7.30 7.04 -13.49
C LYS A 70 -6.42 8.14 -12.85
N TYR A 71 -5.11 7.91 -12.77
CA TYR A 71 -4.16 8.69 -12.00
C TYR A 71 -3.07 9.38 -12.84
N ILE A 72 -2.91 9.00 -14.11
CA ILE A 72 -1.92 9.52 -15.05
C ILE A 72 -2.59 9.84 -16.37
N ASN A 73 -2.37 11.07 -16.85
CA ASN A 73 -2.84 11.51 -18.15
C ASN A 73 -1.87 11.13 -19.27
N ALA A 74 -2.38 10.97 -20.49
CA ALA A 74 -1.55 10.73 -21.66
C ALA A 74 -0.53 11.87 -21.86
N GLY A 75 0.74 11.51 -22.04
CA GLY A 75 1.85 12.47 -22.21
C GLY A 75 2.35 13.14 -20.93
N GLU A 76 1.79 12.79 -19.76
CA GLU A 76 2.27 13.25 -18.47
C GLU A 76 3.73 12.81 -18.22
N ARG A 77 4.52 13.71 -17.62
CA ARG A 77 5.93 13.45 -17.33
C ARG A 77 6.09 12.88 -15.93
N LEU A 78 6.58 11.65 -15.87
CA LEU A 78 6.81 10.92 -14.64
C LEU A 78 8.28 11.02 -14.22
N PRO A 79 8.57 11.09 -12.91
CA PRO A 79 9.93 11.15 -12.41
C PRO A 79 10.65 9.80 -12.52
N ARG A 80 11.88 9.79 -13.05
CA ARG A 80 12.68 8.54 -13.19
C ARG A 80 13.11 7.93 -11.86
N PHE A 81 13.16 8.71 -10.78
CA PHE A 81 13.49 8.20 -9.46
C PHE A 81 12.39 7.32 -8.85
N ASN A 82 11.17 7.35 -9.42
CA ASN A 82 10.07 6.47 -9.02
C ASN A 82 10.11 5.10 -9.70
N VAL A 83 10.95 4.91 -10.72
CA VAL A 83 11.05 3.62 -11.41
C VAL A 83 11.72 2.60 -10.48
N ILE A 84 11.01 1.51 -10.23
CA ILE A 84 11.48 0.38 -9.43
C ILE A 84 12.24 -0.61 -10.32
N ARG A 85 11.66 -0.95 -11.49
CA ARG A 85 12.25 -1.92 -12.42
C ARG A 85 11.70 -1.79 -13.83
N ALA A 86 12.53 -2.14 -14.83
CA ALA A 86 12.15 -2.26 -16.23
C ALA A 86 11.98 -3.73 -16.64
N PHE A 87 11.10 -3.97 -17.60
CA PHE A 87 10.65 -5.26 -18.08
C PHE A 87 10.47 -5.25 -19.60
N ARG A 88 10.53 -6.45 -20.20
CA ARG A 88 10.20 -6.64 -21.62
C ARG A 88 8.70 -6.77 -21.88
N THR A 89 7.94 -7.21 -20.88
CA THR A 89 6.50 -7.46 -21.00
C THR A 89 5.74 -6.87 -19.83
N GLU A 90 4.49 -6.48 -20.07
CA GLU A 90 3.55 -6.01 -19.04
C GLU A 90 3.35 -7.06 -17.95
N ALA A 91 3.11 -8.31 -18.34
CA ALA A 91 2.86 -9.42 -17.43
C ALA A 91 3.97 -9.61 -16.39
N ALA A 92 5.23 -9.38 -16.75
CA ALA A 92 6.35 -9.48 -15.80
C ALA A 92 6.35 -8.33 -14.78
N GLY A 93 5.91 -7.12 -15.19
CA GLY A 93 5.72 -5.99 -14.30
C GLY A 93 4.58 -6.23 -13.32
N LEU A 94 3.43 -6.69 -13.81
CA LEU A 94 2.27 -7.04 -13.00
C LEU A 94 2.61 -8.14 -11.99
N HIS A 95 3.30 -9.20 -12.43
CA HIS A 95 3.73 -10.27 -11.53
C HIS A 95 4.61 -9.76 -10.36
N LEU A 96 5.52 -8.81 -10.61
CA LEU A 96 6.32 -8.24 -9.52
C LEU A 96 5.48 -7.36 -8.59
N ARG A 97 4.55 -6.55 -9.13
CA ARG A 97 3.62 -5.74 -8.35
C ARG A 97 2.81 -6.62 -7.40
N ASP A 98 2.18 -7.65 -7.93
CA ASP A 98 1.31 -8.54 -7.16
C ASP A 98 2.11 -9.29 -6.09
N LYS A 99 3.35 -9.68 -6.41
CA LYS A 99 4.27 -10.28 -5.44
C LYS A 99 4.64 -9.32 -4.29
N LEU A 100 4.86 -8.04 -4.58
CA LEU A 100 5.14 -7.03 -3.55
C LEU A 100 3.92 -6.83 -2.64
N CYS A 101 2.73 -6.74 -3.23
CA CYS A 101 1.48 -6.61 -2.47
C CYS A 101 1.24 -7.82 -1.57
N ALA A 102 1.39 -9.03 -2.11
CA ALA A 102 1.21 -10.28 -1.37
C ALA A 102 2.19 -10.45 -0.19
N ILE A 103 3.43 -9.93 -0.30
CA ILE A 103 4.37 -9.91 0.83
C ILE A 103 3.82 -9.06 1.97
N GLY A 104 3.39 -7.84 1.67
CA GLY A 104 2.85 -6.91 2.66
C GLY A 104 1.59 -7.48 3.33
N ASP A 105 0.66 -7.98 2.53
CA ASP A 105 -0.61 -8.54 3.03
C ASP A 105 -0.35 -9.76 3.93
N GLY A 106 0.48 -10.70 3.48
CA GLY A 106 0.78 -11.90 4.26
C GLY A 106 1.56 -11.64 5.56
N VAL A 107 2.32 -10.54 5.66
CA VAL A 107 2.94 -10.13 6.93
C VAL A 107 1.92 -9.41 7.81
N GLY A 108 1.17 -8.46 7.24
CA GLY A 108 0.15 -7.69 7.93
C GLY A 108 -0.92 -8.58 8.57
N ASP A 109 -1.43 -9.55 7.82
CA ASP A 109 -2.43 -10.51 8.29
C ASP A 109 -1.93 -11.34 9.47
N ARG A 110 -0.69 -11.85 9.41
CA ARG A 110 -0.10 -12.62 10.52
C ARG A 110 0.09 -11.77 11.78
N ILE A 111 0.49 -10.51 11.63
CA ILE A 111 0.59 -9.57 12.76
C ILE A 111 -0.80 -9.31 13.35
N HIS A 112 -1.78 -9.06 12.48
CA HIS A 112 -3.16 -8.76 12.84
C HIS A 112 -3.79 -9.94 13.61
N GLU A 113 -3.65 -11.16 13.10
CA GLU A 113 -4.09 -12.39 13.78
C GLU A 113 -3.47 -12.54 15.17
N GLU A 114 -2.15 -12.35 15.28
CA GLU A 114 -1.45 -12.47 16.57
C GLU A 114 -1.86 -11.37 17.56
N MET A 115 -2.09 -10.14 17.08
CA MET A 115 -2.64 -9.04 17.89
C MET A 115 -4.02 -9.40 18.43
N PHE A 116 -4.93 -9.88 17.57
CA PHE A 116 -6.27 -10.29 18.00
C PHE A 116 -6.20 -11.43 19.00
N ARG A 117 -5.39 -12.46 18.73
CA ARG A 117 -5.20 -13.59 19.64
C ARG A 117 -4.77 -13.14 21.04
N ARG A 118 -3.87 -12.15 21.14
CA ARG A 118 -3.41 -11.62 22.43
C ARG A 118 -4.45 -10.73 23.11
N VAL A 119 -5.16 -9.91 22.35
CA VAL A 119 -6.09 -8.90 22.90
C VAL A 119 -7.47 -9.47 23.18
N GLU A 120 -7.87 -10.57 22.54
CA GLU A 120 -9.24 -11.09 22.58
C GLU A 120 -9.77 -11.32 24.00
N LYS A 121 -8.99 -11.99 24.87
CA LYS A 121 -9.41 -12.22 26.27
C LYS A 121 -9.56 -10.91 27.05
N PHE A 122 -8.72 -9.91 26.77
CA PHE A 122 -8.86 -8.59 27.38
C PHE A 122 -10.12 -7.89 26.87
N ALA A 123 -10.33 -7.88 25.55
CA ALA A 123 -11.50 -7.28 24.92
C ALA A 123 -12.82 -7.90 25.40
N GLN A 124 -12.90 -9.22 25.53
CA GLN A 124 -14.08 -9.91 26.06
C GLN A 124 -14.41 -9.44 27.50
N ARG A 125 -13.40 -9.34 28.37
CA ARG A 125 -13.59 -8.87 29.75
C ARG A 125 -14.05 -7.41 29.80
N GLU A 126 -13.44 -6.53 29.02
CA GLU A 126 -13.83 -5.11 28.99
C GLU A 126 -15.21 -4.89 28.38
N ARG A 127 -15.57 -5.64 27.33
CA ARG A 127 -16.93 -5.62 26.75
C ARG A 127 -17.97 -6.07 27.77
N ALA A 128 -17.72 -7.15 28.51
CA ALA A 128 -18.62 -7.62 29.57
C ALA A 128 -18.79 -6.55 30.68
N LYS A 129 -17.71 -5.89 31.10
CA LYS A 129 -17.78 -4.78 32.06
C LYS A 129 -18.59 -3.61 31.51
N GLY A 130 -18.38 -3.24 30.24
CA GLY A 130 -19.12 -2.18 29.57
C GLY A 130 -20.62 -2.47 29.51
N LEU A 131 -21.00 -3.68 29.07
CA LEU A 131 -22.39 -4.14 29.05
C LEU A 131 -23.03 -4.08 30.44
N ASN A 132 -22.33 -4.56 31.47
CA ASN A 132 -22.81 -4.48 32.85
C ASN A 132 -22.97 -3.04 33.36
N ARG A 133 -22.22 -2.06 32.82
CA ARG A 133 -22.41 -0.65 33.15
C ARG A 133 -23.64 -0.10 32.43
N VAL A 134 -23.80 -0.40 31.14
CA VAL A 134 -25.00 0.00 30.37
C VAL A 134 -26.27 -0.54 31.02
N HIS A 135 -26.30 -1.81 31.41
CA HIS A 135 -27.48 -2.42 32.06
C HIS A 135 -27.83 -1.74 33.38
N ARG A 136 -26.83 -1.27 34.14
CA ARG A 136 -27.03 -0.53 35.39
C ARG A 136 -27.52 0.90 35.17
N CYS A 137 -27.21 1.51 34.03
CA CYS A 137 -27.67 2.85 33.71
C CYS A 137 -29.16 2.91 33.35
N PHE A 138 -29.73 1.81 32.85
CA PHE A 138 -31.12 1.74 32.38
C PHE A 138 -31.87 0.55 32.98
N PRO A 139 -32.01 0.47 34.32
CA PRO A 139 -32.66 -0.65 34.99
C PRO A 139 -34.11 -0.86 34.56
N GLU A 140 -34.82 0.22 34.18
CA GLU A 140 -36.18 0.21 33.65
C GLU A 140 -36.29 -0.49 32.28
N LEU A 141 -35.20 -0.50 31.50
CA LEU A 141 -35.13 -1.18 30.20
C LEU A 141 -34.57 -2.60 30.31
N PHE A 142 -33.63 -2.84 31.23
CA PHE A 142 -32.88 -4.10 31.32
C PHE A 142 -33.25 -4.96 32.54
N GLY A 143 -34.26 -4.57 33.33
CA GLY A 143 -34.90 -5.42 34.32
C GLY A 143 -34.03 -5.78 35.54
N ARG A 144 -33.30 -4.82 36.10
CA ARG A 144 -32.63 -4.96 37.41
C ARG A 144 -32.94 -3.75 38.29
N GLY A 145 -34.18 -3.70 38.78
CA GLY A 145 -34.52 -2.97 39.99
C GLY A 145 -34.45 -3.91 41.19
N GLU A 146 -33.82 -3.42 42.26
CA GLU A 146 -33.45 -4.07 43.55
C GLU A 146 -32.12 -4.84 43.59
#